data_AF-K1SXP8-F1
#
_entry.id   AF-K1SXP8-F1
#
_cell.length_a   1.000
_cell.length_b   1.000
_cell.length_c   1.000
_cell.angle_alpha   90.00
_cell.angle_beta   90.00
_cell.angle_gamma   90.00
#
_symmetry.space_group_name_H-M   'P 1'
#
loop_
_entity.id
_entity.type
_entity.pdbx_description
1 polymer ?
#
loop_
_entity_poly.entity_id
_entity_poly.type
_entity_poly.pdbx_seq_one_letter_code
_entity_poly.pdbx_strand_id
1 'polypeptide(L)'
;ENVKAIEEYIRKNYHNPNLGLAMVSAEFNLSEGYLSAIFKKETGTNFAEYLEQLRVKAACVLLQDGCKVSDLPERLGYNSIQSFRRAFKRVMGVSPSEYRG
;
A
#
# COMPACT_ATOMS: atom_id res chain seq x y z
N GLU A 1 13.44 14.16 -11.69
CA GLU A 1 12.63 12.94 -11.88
C GLU A 1 11.20 13.20 -11.49
N ASN A 2 10.23 12.51 -12.10
CA ASN A 2 8.82 12.80 -11.94
C ASN A 2 8.22 11.87 -10.88
N VAL A 3 7.98 12.37 -9.66
CA VAL A 3 7.34 11.58 -8.59
C VAL A 3 6.00 10.99 -9.02
N LYS A 4 5.30 11.63 -9.97
CA LYS A 4 4.06 11.06 -10.55
C LYS A 4 4.29 9.69 -11.22
N ALA A 5 5.44 9.49 -11.87
CA ALA A 5 5.77 8.19 -12.49
C ALA A 5 6.01 7.11 -11.42
N ILE A 6 6.66 7.49 -10.31
CA ILE A 6 6.86 6.61 -9.15
C ILE A 6 5.50 6.25 -8.52
N GLU A 7 4.61 7.23 -8.31
CA GLU A 7 3.26 6.99 -7.80
C GLU A 7 2.44 6.08 -8.73
N GLU A 8 2.52 6.30 -10.04
CA GLU A 8 1.82 5.47 -11.03
C GLU A 8 2.34 4.03 -11.01
N TYR A 9 3.65 3.84 -10.92
CA TYR A 9 4.26 2.52 -10.76
C TYR A 9 3.76 1.83 -9.49
N ILE A 10 3.74 2.53 -8.35
CA ILE A 10 3.20 2.00 -7.09
C ILE A 10 1.72 1.63 -7.25
N ARG A 11 0.91 2.48 -7.88
CA ARG A 11 -0.53 2.23 -8.12
C ARG A 11 -0.79 1.03 -9.03
N LYS A 12 0.07 0.76 -10.00
CA LYS A 12 -0.04 -0.42 -10.87
C LYS A 12 0.41 -1.69 -10.16
N ASN A 13 1.34 -1.59 -9.22
CA ASN A 13 2.01 -2.74 -8.62
C ASN A 13 1.68 -2.99 -7.14
N TYR A 14 0.77 -2.25 -6.50
CA TYR A 14 0.54 -2.35 -5.05
C TYR A 14 0.17 -3.75 -4.56
N HIS A 15 -0.43 -4.57 -5.42
CA HIS A 15 -0.80 -5.95 -5.14
C HIS A 15 0.40 -6.90 -5.03
N ASN A 16 1.60 -6.48 -5.46
CA ASN A 16 2.82 -7.28 -5.32
C ASN A 16 3.30 -7.24 -3.85
N PRO A 17 3.39 -8.39 -3.15
CA PRO A 17 3.83 -8.43 -1.75
C PRO A 17 5.30 -8.01 -1.54
N ASN A 18 6.11 -8.07 -2.59
CA ASN A 18 7.52 -7.67 -2.57
C ASN A 18 7.72 -6.19 -2.93
N LEU A 19 6.65 -5.45 -3.26
CA LEU A 19 6.75 -4.03 -3.54
C LEU A 19 7.19 -3.28 -2.28
N GLY A 20 8.37 -2.69 -2.37
CA GLY A 20 9.04 -1.98 -1.28
C GLY A 20 9.97 -0.91 -1.83
N LEU A 21 10.54 -0.11 -0.93
CA LEU A 21 11.43 1.00 -1.28
C LEU A 21 12.60 0.52 -2.16
N ALA A 22 13.22 -0.61 -1.82
CA ALA A 22 14.30 -1.23 -2.58
C ALA A 22 13.91 -1.56 -4.03
N MET A 23 12.74 -2.19 -4.25
CA MET A 23 12.27 -2.57 -5.57
C MET A 23 12.01 -1.35 -6.45
N VAL A 24 11.34 -0.33 -5.91
CA VAL A 24 11.04 0.89 -6.65
C VAL A 24 12.32 1.70 -6.90
N SER A 25 13.25 1.72 -5.95
CA SER A 25 14.53 2.39 -6.14
C SER A 25 15.34 1.73 -7.26
N ALA A 26 15.35 0.40 -7.32
CA ALA A 26 16.00 -0.34 -8.41
C ALA A 26 15.35 -0.08 -9.78
N GLU A 27 14.00 -0.06 -9.84
CA GLU A 27 13.26 0.24 -11.08
C GLU A 27 13.60 1.62 -11.65
N PHE A 28 13.70 2.64 -10.78
CA PHE A 28 13.96 4.02 -11.19
C PHE A 28 15.46 4.38 -11.19
N ASN A 29 16.33 3.40 -10.92
CA ASN A 29 17.78 3.59 -10.85
C ASN A 29 18.21 4.66 -9.82
N LEU A 30 17.52 4.67 -8.68
CA LEU A 30 17.69 5.60 -7.57
C LEU A 30 18.29 4.90 -6.34
N SER A 31 18.88 5.70 -5.45
CA SER A 31 19.15 5.22 -4.10
C SER A 31 17.86 5.26 -3.26
N GLU A 32 17.72 4.30 -2.35
CA GLU A 32 16.57 4.25 -1.42
C GLU A 32 16.43 5.54 -0.59
N GLY A 33 17.55 6.12 -0.16
CA GLY A 33 17.56 7.38 0.58
C GLY A 33 17.05 8.56 -0.24
N TYR A 34 17.48 8.67 -1.51
CA TYR A 34 16.98 9.71 -2.40
C TYR A 34 15.48 9.53 -2.65
N LEU A 35 15.04 8.32 -3.03
CA LEU A 35 13.64 8.03 -3.29
C LEU A 35 12.76 8.35 -2.08
N SER A 36 13.16 7.92 -0.88
CA SER A 36 12.44 8.22 0.37
C SER A 36 12.29 9.73 0.59
N ALA A 37 13.38 10.49 0.40
CA ALA A 37 13.39 11.93 0.60
C ALA A 37 12.51 12.67 -0.42
N ILE A 38 12.65 12.37 -1.72
CA ILE A 38 11.83 13.02 -2.75
C ILE A 38 10.36 12.62 -2.65
N PHE A 39 10.07 11.36 -2.32
CA PHE A 39 8.70 10.87 -2.22
C PHE A 39 7.98 11.56 -1.05
N LYS A 40 8.62 11.67 0.11
CA LYS A 40 8.04 12.38 1.25
C LYS A 40 7.88 13.87 0.99
N LYS A 41 8.84 14.51 0.33
CA LYS A 41 8.78 15.93 -0.02
C LYS A 41 7.57 16.24 -0.92
N GLU A 42 7.32 15.41 -1.93
CA GLU A 42 6.28 15.67 -2.93
C GLU A 42 4.89 15.16 -2.50
N THR A 43 4.81 14.03 -1.80
CA THR A 43 3.52 13.42 -1.39
C THR A 43 3.08 13.79 0.03
N GLY A 44 3.99 14.34 0.85
CA GLY A 44 3.75 14.65 2.26
C GLY A 44 3.78 13.44 3.21
N THR A 45 3.93 12.22 2.69
CA THR A 45 3.97 10.97 3.48
C THR A 45 5.13 10.09 3.05
N ASN A 46 5.60 9.20 3.93
CA ASN A 46 6.66 8.28 3.53
C ASN A 46 6.12 7.17 2.62
N PHE A 47 7.03 6.51 1.88
CA PHE A 47 6.68 5.46 0.93
C PHE A 47 5.84 4.32 1.54
N ALA A 48 6.21 3.84 2.73
CA ALA A 48 5.56 2.69 3.35
C ALA A 48 4.13 3.03 3.80
N GLU A 49 3.93 4.21 4.38
CA GLU A 49 2.62 4.75 4.73
C GLU A 49 1.74 4.93 3.49
N TYR A 50 2.28 5.50 2.41
CA TYR A 50 1.54 5.67 1.16
C TYR A 50 1.08 4.34 0.58
N LEU A 51 1.97 3.34 0.51
CA LEU A 51 1.64 2.01 0.02
C LEU A 51 0.59 1.34 0.91
N GLU A 52 0.72 1.46 2.24
CA GLU A 52 -0.26 0.93 3.19
C GLU A 52 -1.64 1.58 3.00
N GLN A 53 -1.71 2.90 2.90
CA GLN A 53 -2.96 3.63 2.66
C GLN A 53 -3.60 3.23 1.33
N LEU A 54 -2.80 3.08 0.28
CA LEU A 54 -3.28 2.66 -1.04
C LEU A 54 -3.92 1.27 -0.98
N ARG A 55 -3.23 0.31 -0.35
CA ARG A 55 -3.73 -1.07 -0.17
C ARG A 55 -5.01 -1.11 0.66
N VAL A 56 -5.08 -0.34 1.75
CA VAL A 56 -6.28 -0.28 2.60
C VAL A 56 -7.45 0.40 1.89
N LYS A 57 -7.22 1.48 1.12
CA LYS A 57 -8.28 2.09 0.30
C LYS A 57 -8.86 1.09 -0.71
N ALA A 58 -8.02 0.31 -1.38
CA ALA A 58 -8.46 -0.77 -2.26
C ALA A 58 -9.25 -1.85 -1.49
N ALA A 59 -8.83 -2.19 -0.27
CA ALA A 59 -9.56 -3.10 0.60
C ALA A 59 -10.98 -2.62 0.92
N CYS A 60 -11.14 -1.33 1.23
CA CYS A 60 -12.45 -0.74 1.53
C CYS A 60 -13.43 -0.88 0.36
N VAL A 61 -12.97 -0.66 -0.87
CA VAL A 61 -13.78 -0.85 -2.09
C VAL A 61 -14.20 -2.32 -2.23
N LEU A 62 -13.24 -3.25 -2.13
CA LEU A 62 -13.54 -4.68 -2.24
C LEU A 62 -14.49 -5.19 -1.14
N LEU A 63 -14.37 -4.64 0.08
CA LEU A 63 -15.27 -4.97 1.18
C LEU A 63 -16.70 -4.48 0.92
N GLN A 64 -16.85 -3.28 0.35
CA GLN A 64 -18.15 -2.73 -0.07
C GLN A 64 -18.78 -3.57 -1.18
N ASP A 65 -17.96 -4.16 -2.07
CA ASP A 65 -18.38 -5.10 -3.11
C ASP A 65 -18.64 -6.53 -2.59
N GLY A 66 -18.59 -6.74 -1.27
CA GLY A 66 -18.93 -8.03 -0.64
C GLY A 66 -17.78 -9.04 -0.55
N CYS A 67 -16.55 -8.71 -0.98
CA CYS A 67 -15.39 -9.62 -0.86
C CYS A 67 -15.06 -9.93 0.60
N LYS A 68 -14.93 -11.22 0.95
CA LYS A 68 -14.65 -11.64 2.33
C LYS A 68 -13.26 -11.17 2.78
N VAL A 69 -13.15 -10.79 4.06
CA VAL A 69 -11.88 -10.38 4.70
C VAL A 69 -10.76 -11.42 4.51
N SER A 70 -11.10 -12.71 4.45
CA SER A 70 -10.16 -13.81 4.23
C SER A 70 -9.48 -13.78 2.86
N ASP A 71 -10.12 -13.20 1.85
CA ASP A 71 -9.72 -13.31 0.44
C ASP A 71 -8.92 -12.10 -0.04
N LEU A 72 -8.84 -11.06 0.80
CA LEU A 72 -8.21 -9.78 0.47
C LEU A 72 -6.69 -9.74 0.57
N PRO A 73 -6.01 -10.42 1.53
CA PRO A 73 -4.57 -10.21 1.76
C PRO A 73 -3.73 -10.40 0.49
N GLU A 74 -3.94 -11.51 -0.23
CA GLU A 74 -3.18 -11.84 -1.44
C GLU A 74 -3.47 -10.87 -2.59
N ARG A 75 -4.71 -10.40 -2.72
CA ARG A 75 -5.11 -9.42 -3.75
C ARG A 75 -4.53 -8.03 -3.52
N LEU A 76 -4.18 -7.73 -2.28
CA LEU A 76 -3.70 -6.42 -1.84
C LEU A 76 -2.19 -6.39 -1.57
N GLY A 77 -1.47 -7.49 -1.81
CA GLY A 77 -0.03 -7.56 -1.57
C GLY A 77 0.37 -7.71 -0.10
N TYR A 78 -0.47 -8.36 0.71
CA TYR A 78 -0.11 -8.79 2.06
C TYR A 78 0.16 -10.29 2.11
N ASN A 79 1.30 -10.66 2.69
CA ASN A 79 1.70 -12.07 2.88
C ASN A 79 0.88 -12.83 3.94
N SER A 80 0.05 -12.14 4.72
CA SER A 80 -0.80 -12.78 5.73
C SER A 80 -2.02 -11.93 6.08
N ILE A 81 -3.07 -12.59 6.54
CA ILE A 81 -4.28 -11.93 7.06
C ILE A 81 -3.98 -11.10 8.31
N GLN A 82 -3.01 -11.50 9.14
CA GLN A 82 -2.61 -10.77 10.34
C GLN A 82 -1.94 -9.44 9.98
N SER A 83 -1.04 -9.44 8.99
CA SER A 83 -0.42 -8.21 8.47
C SER A 83 -1.47 -7.27 7.89
N PHE A 84 -2.40 -7.80 7.10
CA PHE A 84 -3.52 -7.02 6.55
C PHE A 84 -4.39 -6.40 7.65
N ARG A 85 -4.85 -7.18 8.64
CA ARG A 85 -5.70 -6.69 9.74
C ARG A 85 -5.02 -5.59 10.55
N ARG A 86 -3.71 -5.71 10.82
CA ARG A 86 -2.94 -4.68 11.53
C ARG A 86 -2.84 -3.39 10.72
N ALA A 87 -2.53 -3.49 9.43
CA ALA A 87 -2.46 -2.36 8.52
C ALA A 87 -3.81 -1.66 8.41
N PHE A 88 -4.88 -2.42 8.16
CA PHE A 88 -6.24 -1.90 8.05
C PHE A 88 -6.67 -1.15 9.32
N LYS A 89 -6.45 -1.75 10.50
CA LYS A 89 -6.78 -1.09 11.78
C LYS A 89 -5.98 0.19 12.00
N ARG A 90 -4.69 0.22 11.64
CA ARG A 90 -3.86 1.43 11.75
C ARG A 90 -4.36 2.56 10.85
N VAL A 91 -4.79 2.23 9.63
CA VAL A 91 -5.24 3.24 8.65
C VAL A 91 -6.70 3.67 8.89
N MET A 92 -7.60 2.74 9.19
CA MET A 92 -9.04 2.99 9.32
C MET A 92 -9.51 3.23 10.76
N GLY A 93 -8.69 2.92 11.76
CA GLY A 93 -9.06 2.98 13.19
C GLY A 93 -9.86 1.79 13.70
N VAL A 94 -10.46 0.99 12.81
CA VAL A 94 -11.30 -0.18 13.11
C VAL A 94 -10.81 -1.42 12.35
N SER A 95 -11.15 -2.62 12.81
CA SER A 95 -10.81 -3.85 12.09
C SER A 95 -11.62 -4.01 10.79
N PRO A 96 -11.15 -4.82 9.83
CA PRO A 96 -11.92 -5.11 8.62
C PRO A 96 -13.31 -5.70 8.88
N SER A 97 -13.45 -6.49 9.96
CA SER A 97 -14.74 -7.06 10.35
C SER A 97 -15.68 -5.99 10.89
N GLU A 98 -15.20 -5.09 11.75
CA GLU A 98 -15.97 -3.96 12.27
C GLU A 98 -16.38 -2.99 11.15
N TYR A 99 -15.50 -2.77 10.15
CA TYR A 99 -15.80 -1.92 9.00
C TYR A 99 -16.94 -2.44 8.13
N ARG A 100 -17.08 -3.77 8.00
CA ARG A 100 -18.12 -4.41 7.19
C ARG A 100 -19.51 -4.34 7.86
N GLY A 101 -19.56 -4.33 9.19
CA GLY A 101 -20.78 -4.53 9.97
C GLY A 101 -21.01 -5.98 10.34
#